data_AF-A0A4Y7RBC5-F1
#
_entry.id   AF-A0A4Y7RBC5-F1
#
_cell.length_a   1.000
_cell.length_b   1.000
_cell.length_c   1.000
_cell.angle_alpha   90.00
_cell.angle_beta   90.00
_cell.angle_gamma   90.00
#
_symmetry.space_group_name_H-M   'P 1'
#
loop_
_entity.id
_entity.type
_entity.pdbx_description
1 polymer ?
#
loop_
_entity_poly.entity_id
_entity_poly.type
_entity_poly.pdbx_seq_one_letter_code
_entity_poly.pdbx_strand_id
1 'polypeptide(L)'
;MVISTACYTLGPHTSIKTVNDRLLSVQANGDDFAGKPCVTAVSYGVLGWEGYAREAVNNFARFLHLKVVGNMLVQAAMPGEVIRADVLAEAREMAGRLICSSPEDSTLPGVINCRNCGSGLLQISPAGQVRCVMCGAKGSLEAVPGGFAVDFSNAGQTRYSPEGVAEHNRTLAEIKQRFIATRNEIARLRKPYDDYNWWVEPNSCKLK
;
A
#
# COMPACT_ATOMS: atom_id res chain seq x y z
N MET A 1 12.23 10.66 6.89
CA MET A 1 10.93 10.51 7.56
C MET A 1 10.80 9.10 8.12
N VAL A 2 10.13 8.92 9.25
CA VAL A 2 9.86 7.61 9.83
C VAL A 2 8.35 7.46 9.93
N ILE A 3 7.80 6.36 9.40
CA ILE A 3 6.39 6.01 9.54
C ILE A 3 6.31 4.68 10.27
N SER A 4 5.78 4.69 11.49
CA SER A 4 5.63 3.49 12.30
C SER A 4 4.16 3.23 12.63
N THR A 5 3.77 1.97 12.66
CA THR A 5 2.43 1.58 13.11
C THR A 5 2.46 0.19 13.73
N ALA A 6 1.45 -0.14 14.52
CA ALA A 6 1.20 -1.51 14.94
C ALA A 6 0.31 -2.24 13.91
N CYS A 7 0.53 -3.54 13.77
CA CYS A 7 -0.38 -4.44 13.10
C CYS A 7 -1.51 -4.81 14.06
N TYR A 8 -2.75 -4.52 13.67
CA TYR A 8 -3.95 -5.00 14.33
C TYR A 8 -4.83 -5.68 13.30
N THR A 9 -5.21 -6.93 13.57
CA THR A 9 -6.10 -7.73 12.70
C THR A 9 -5.59 -7.77 11.25
N LEU A 10 -4.33 -8.18 11.07
CA LEU A 10 -3.67 -8.33 9.77
C LEU A 10 -3.49 -7.04 8.94
N GLY A 11 -3.75 -5.86 9.51
CA GLY A 11 -3.60 -4.57 8.85
C GLY A 11 -2.96 -3.51 9.76
N PRO A 12 -2.60 -2.33 9.22
CA PRO A 12 -2.03 -1.27 10.04
C PRO A 12 -3.09 -0.65 10.96
N HIS A 13 -2.67 -0.01 12.03
CA HIS A 13 -3.56 0.81 12.86
C HIS A 13 -4.32 1.85 12.00
N THR A 14 -5.57 2.13 12.40
CA THR A 14 -6.53 2.97 11.65
C THR A 14 -6.07 4.40 11.42
N SER A 15 -5.09 4.89 12.19
CA SER A 15 -4.45 6.20 11.96
C SER A 15 -3.88 6.32 10.55
N ILE A 16 -3.27 5.27 10.01
CA ILE A 16 -2.75 5.26 8.63
C ILE A 16 -3.90 5.46 7.64
N LYS A 17 -5.00 4.72 7.81
CA LYS A 17 -6.18 4.82 6.94
C LYS A 17 -6.85 6.19 7.05
N THR A 18 -6.91 6.76 8.25
CA THR A 18 -7.51 8.08 8.50
C THR A 18 -6.81 9.17 7.68
N VAL A 19 -5.48 9.14 7.59
CA VAL A 19 -4.73 10.07 6.74
C VAL A 19 -4.91 9.72 5.27
N ASN A 20 -4.87 8.43 4.92
CA ASN A 20 -5.03 7.97 3.55
C ASN A 20 -6.39 8.36 2.94
N ASP A 21 -7.45 8.45 3.75
CA ASP A 21 -8.78 8.89 3.30
C ASP A 21 -8.85 10.38 2.96
N ARG A 22 -7.83 11.15 3.34
CA ARG A 22 -7.68 12.57 3.00
C ARG A 22 -6.60 12.80 1.94
N LEU A 23 -6.08 11.73 1.33
CA LEU A 23 -4.88 11.82 0.52
C LEU A 23 -5.09 12.64 -0.76
N LEU A 24 -6.31 12.68 -1.32
CA LEU A 24 -6.63 13.63 -2.41
C LEU A 24 -6.39 15.09 -2.03
N SER A 25 -6.65 15.48 -0.77
CA SER A 25 -6.35 16.82 -0.27
C SER A 25 -4.87 17.00 0.05
N VAL A 26 -4.21 15.96 0.56
CA VAL A 26 -2.76 15.98 0.87
C VAL A 26 -1.91 16.05 -0.41
N GLN A 27 -2.35 15.40 -1.49
CA GLN A 27 -1.70 15.39 -2.79
C GLN A 27 -1.61 16.76 -3.45
N ALA A 28 -2.47 17.72 -3.07
CA ALA A 28 -2.33 19.10 -3.52
C ALA A 28 -0.97 19.71 -3.14
N ASN A 29 -0.35 19.21 -2.06
CA ASN A 29 0.99 19.59 -1.60
C ASN A 29 1.99 18.43 -1.79
N GLY A 30 1.75 17.53 -2.77
CA GLY A 30 2.58 16.33 -2.98
C GLY A 30 4.06 16.64 -3.23
N ASP A 31 4.34 17.78 -3.87
CA ASP A 31 5.70 18.25 -4.16
C ASP A 31 6.51 18.52 -2.89
N ASP A 32 5.86 18.91 -1.78
CA ASP A 32 6.53 19.15 -0.50
C ASP A 32 7.11 17.87 0.10
N PHE A 33 6.61 16.70 -0.30
CA PHE A 33 7.02 15.40 0.24
C PHE A 33 7.84 14.59 -0.76
N ALA A 34 7.76 14.94 -2.05
CA ALA A 34 8.35 14.19 -3.15
C ALA A 34 9.84 13.90 -2.93
N GLY A 35 10.22 12.63 -3.09
CA GLY A 35 11.61 12.16 -3.06
C GLY A 35 12.25 12.14 -1.66
N LYS A 36 11.59 12.63 -0.61
CA LYS A 36 12.15 12.61 0.75
C LYS A 36 12.35 11.15 1.21
N PRO A 37 13.53 10.79 1.76
CA PRO A 37 13.80 9.44 2.22
C PRO A 37 12.88 9.07 3.38
N CYS A 38 12.32 7.87 3.32
CA CYS A 38 11.38 7.33 4.30
C CYS A 38 11.73 5.90 4.65
N VAL A 39 11.67 5.58 5.94
CA VAL A 39 11.68 4.20 6.43
C VAL A 39 10.36 3.90 7.10
N THR A 40 9.90 2.66 6.97
CA THR A 40 8.67 2.20 7.58
C THR A 40 8.96 1.13 8.63
N ALA A 41 8.17 1.10 9.70
CA ALA A 41 8.30 0.10 10.74
C ALA A 41 6.91 -0.41 11.14
N VAL A 42 6.74 -1.74 11.17
CA VAL A 42 5.50 -2.36 11.62
C VAL A 42 5.77 -3.32 12.75
N SER A 43 5.18 -3.08 13.91
CA SER A 43 5.23 -4.02 15.03
C SER A 43 4.03 -4.98 14.99
N TYR A 44 4.23 -6.25 15.30
CA TYR A 44 3.17 -7.27 15.29
C TYR A 44 3.41 -8.30 16.40
N GLY A 45 2.33 -8.94 16.90
CA GLY A 45 2.43 -9.79 18.09
C GLY A 45 2.81 -11.24 17.83
N VAL A 46 2.28 -11.84 16.75
CA VAL A 46 2.42 -13.29 16.48
C VAL A 46 3.16 -13.49 15.17
N LEU A 47 4.17 -14.36 15.18
CA LEU A 47 4.95 -14.70 13.98
C LEU A 47 4.02 -15.16 12.84
N GLY A 48 4.13 -14.54 11.66
CA GLY A 48 3.30 -14.82 10.48
C GLY A 48 1.93 -14.12 10.48
N TRP A 49 1.64 -13.26 11.47
CA TRP A 49 0.39 -12.49 11.57
C TRP A 49 0.57 -10.99 11.30
N GLU A 50 1.66 -10.60 10.66
CA GLU A 50 1.86 -9.24 10.15
C GLU A 50 0.85 -8.87 9.04
N GLY A 51 0.24 -9.88 8.39
CA GLY A 51 -0.80 -9.68 7.38
C GLY A 51 -0.34 -8.83 6.21
N TYR A 52 -1.13 -7.82 5.84
CA TYR A 52 -0.79 -6.85 4.78
C TYR A 52 -0.30 -5.51 5.36
N ALA A 53 -0.02 -5.44 6.67
CA ALA A 53 0.22 -4.18 7.36
C ALA A 53 1.43 -3.42 6.79
N ARG A 54 2.53 -4.13 6.51
CA ARG A 54 3.74 -3.57 5.95
C ARG A 54 3.54 -3.06 4.52
N GLU A 55 2.79 -3.79 3.70
CA GLU A 55 2.45 -3.37 2.35
C GLU A 55 1.55 -2.14 2.36
N ALA A 56 0.59 -2.08 3.27
CA ALA A 56 -0.29 -0.91 3.44
C ALA A 56 0.50 0.34 3.84
N VAL A 57 1.46 0.23 4.76
CA VAL A 57 2.29 1.35 5.20
C VAL A 57 3.26 1.80 4.11
N ASN A 58 3.86 0.87 3.38
CA ASN A 58 4.71 1.22 2.24
C ASN A 58 3.91 1.88 1.12
N ASN A 59 2.70 1.38 0.85
CA ASN A 59 1.77 2.00 -0.10
C ASN A 59 1.40 3.43 0.34
N PHE A 60 1.08 3.63 1.62
CA PHE A 60 0.81 4.95 2.19
C PHE A 60 2.00 5.90 2.01
N ALA A 61 3.22 5.45 2.32
CA ALA A 61 4.42 6.26 2.15
C ALA A 61 4.62 6.69 0.68
N ARG A 62 4.44 5.77 -0.27
CA ARG A 62 4.59 6.04 -1.70
C ARG A 62 3.50 6.96 -2.26
N PHE A 63 2.29 6.89 -1.71
CA PHE A 63 1.22 7.82 -2.04
C PHE A 63 1.49 9.26 -1.59
N LEU A 64 2.35 9.43 -0.57
CA LEU A 64 2.92 10.72 -0.20
C LEU A 64 4.17 11.08 -1.01
N HIS A 65 4.44 10.37 -2.11
CA HIS A 65 5.61 10.56 -2.99
C HIS A 65 6.97 10.38 -2.28
N LEU A 66 6.99 9.67 -1.15
CA LEU A 66 8.23 9.42 -0.41
C LEU A 66 9.06 8.32 -1.06
N LYS A 67 10.37 8.48 -0.93
CA LYS A 67 11.36 7.46 -1.32
C LYS A 67 11.49 6.44 -0.20
N VAL A 68 10.87 5.27 -0.33
CA VAL A 68 10.98 4.20 0.69
C VAL A 68 12.37 3.56 0.60
N VAL A 69 13.26 3.95 1.51
CA VAL A 69 14.65 3.50 1.57
C VAL A 69 14.86 2.37 2.58
N GLY A 70 13.80 1.83 3.18
CA GLY A 70 13.91 0.73 4.13
C GLY A 70 12.58 0.42 4.78
N ASN A 71 12.42 -0.81 5.25
CA ASN A 71 11.25 -1.23 6.00
C ASN A 71 11.64 -2.33 6.98
N MET A 72 11.09 -2.31 8.19
CA MET A 72 11.32 -3.34 9.20
C MET A 72 10.02 -3.89 9.77
N LEU A 73 10.03 -5.19 10.07
CA LEU A 73 8.97 -5.92 10.75
C LEU A 73 9.46 -6.32 12.13
N VAL A 74 8.75 -5.89 13.18
CA VAL A 74 9.17 -6.11 14.57
C VAL A 74 8.18 -7.01 15.29
N GLN A 75 8.57 -8.26 15.55
CA GLN A 75 7.78 -9.12 16.43
C GLN A 75 7.93 -8.64 17.87
N ALA A 76 6.87 -8.01 18.38
CA ALA A 76 6.76 -7.48 19.73
C ALA A 76 5.30 -7.58 20.20
N ALA A 77 4.97 -8.61 20.96
CA ALA A 77 3.67 -8.81 21.58
C ALA A 77 3.55 -8.06 22.91
N MET A 78 4.68 -7.90 23.62
CA MET A 78 4.71 -7.30 24.95
C MET A 78 5.33 -5.89 24.92
N PRO A 79 4.88 -4.99 25.81
CA PRO A 79 5.56 -3.71 26.02
C PRO A 79 7.04 -3.92 26.32
N GLY A 80 7.91 -3.20 25.61
CA GLY A 80 9.36 -3.28 25.81
C GLY A 80 10.09 -4.32 24.94
N GLU A 81 9.41 -5.22 24.22
CA GLU A 81 10.10 -6.14 23.31
C GLU A 81 10.75 -5.42 22.11
N VAL A 82 10.32 -4.20 21.82
CA VAL A 82 10.92 -3.36 20.76
C VAL A 82 12.30 -2.82 21.11
N ILE A 83 12.75 -2.90 22.37
CA ILE A 83 14.08 -2.44 22.80
C ILE A 83 15.14 -3.56 22.85
N ARG A 84 14.83 -4.76 22.33
CA ARG A 84 15.84 -5.83 22.21
C ARG A 84 17.00 -5.37 21.31
N ALA A 85 18.20 -5.89 21.60
CA ALA A 85 19.43 -5.43 20.96
C ALA A 85 19.44 -5.64 19.43
N ASP A 86 18.86 -6.72 18.94
CA ASP A 86 18.66 -7.04 17.53
C ASP A 86 17.75 -6.01 16.84
N VAL A 87 16.60 -5.71 17.45
CA VAL A 87 15.64 -4.71 16.93
C VAL A 87 16.28 -3.32 16.91
N LEU A 88 17.02 -2.95 17.95
CA LEU A 88 17.74 -1.67 18.00
C LEU A 88 18.88 -1.60 16.97
N ALA A 89 19.53 -2.72 16.64
CA ALA A 89 20.53 -2.78 15.59
C ALA A 89 19.90 -2.54 14.21
N GLU A 90 18.80 -3.21 13.89
CA GLU A 90 18.05 -2.99 12.64
C GLU A 90 17.50 -1.54 12.57
N ALA A 91 16.99 -1.00 13.66
CA ALA A 91 16.52 0.38 13.71
C ALA A 91 17.66 1.39 13.45
N ARG A 92 18.88 1.13 13.95
CA ARG A 92 20.07 1.94 13.64
C ARG A 92 20.45 1.84 12.18
N GLU A 93 20.35 0.66 11.57
CA GLU A 93 20.55 0.49 10.14
C GLU A 93 19.56 1.35 9.35
N MET A 94 18.26 1.24 9.64
CA MET A 94 17.22 2.06 9.02
C MET A 94 17.48 3.57 9.18
N ALA A 95 17.91 4.01 10.36
CA ALA A 95 18.30 5.40 10.59
C ALA A 95 19.49 5.80 9.71
N GLY A 96 20.50 4.94 9.57
CA GLY A 96 21.61 5.15 8.64
C GLY A 96 21.15 5.33 7.19
N ARG A 97 20.17 4.52 6.74
CA ARG A 97 19.60 4.63 5.38
C ARG A 97 18.92 5.97 5.11
N LEU A 98 18.26 6.54 6.12
CA LEU A 98 17.67 7.88 6.04
C LEU A 98 18.73 8.97 5.86
N ILE A 99 19.83 8.90 6.62
CA ILE A 99 20.88 9.92 6.63
C ILE A 99 21.73 9.85 5.37
N CYS A 100 22.07 8.64 4.92
CA CYS A 100 22.95 8.40 3.78
C CYS A 100 22.24 8.46 2.42
N SER A 101 20.95 8.85 2.38
CA SER A 101 20.16 8.91 1.14
C SER A 101 20.22 7.61 0.31
N SER A 102 20.16 6.46 0.98
CA SER A 102 20.26 5.14 0.37
C SER A 102 19.31 4.95 -0.83
N PRO A 103 19.63 4.04 -1.77
CA PRO A 103 18.69 3.67 -2.82
C PRO A 103 17.37 3.17 -2.22
N GLU A 104 16.30 3.27 -3.01
CA GLU A 104 15.03 2.66 -2.62
C GLU A 104 15.20 1.16 -2.44
N ASP A 105 14.61 0.67 -1.38
CA ASP A 105 14.64 -0.74 -1.07
C ASP A 105 13.55 -0.99 -0.04
N SER A 106 12.56 -1.71 -0.53
CA SER A 106 11.51 -2.25 0.29
C SER A 106 11.46 -3.76 0.09
N THR A 107 12.55 -4.42 -0.28
CA THR A 107 12.53 -5.87 -0.50
C THR A 107 12.55 -6.61 0.84
N LEU A 108 11.92 -7.78 0.86
CA LEU A 108 12.00 -8.71 1.99
C LEU A 108 12.87 -9.90 1.56
N PRO A 109 13.83 -10.32 2.38
CA PRO A 109 14.68 -11.46 2.05
C PRO A 109 13.87 -12.75 1.98
N GLY A 110 14.24 -13.64 1.07
CA GLY A 110 13.68 -14.99 0.98
C GLY A 110 12.25 -15.08 0.40
N VAL A 111 11.67 -13.98 -0.09
CA VAL A 111 10.35 -13.96 -0.71
C VAL A 111 10.36 -13.28 -2.07
N ILE A 112 9.42 -13.67 -2.94
CA ILE A 112 9.21 -13.00 -4.22
C ILE A 112 8.47 -11.69 -3.94
N ASN A 113 9.15 -10.55 -4.19
CA ASN A 113 8.54 -9.24 -4.13
C ASN A 113 8.47 -8.58 -5.51
N CYS A 114 7.56 -7.63 -5.65
CA CYS A 114 7.57 -6.71 -6.78
C CYS A 114 8.88 -5.90 -6.79
N ARG A 115 9.64 -5.95 -7.88
CA ARG A 115 10.90 -5.18 -8.04
C ARG A 115 10.70 -3.66 -8.05
N ASN A 116 9.50 -3.18 -8.40
CA ASN A 116 9.21 -1.74 -8.45
C ASN A 116 8.84 -1.11 -7.11
N CYS A 117 8.17 -1.84 -6.22
CA CYS A 117 7.68 -1.25 -4.96
C CYS A 117 7.91 -2.11 -3.71
N GLY A 118 8.51 -3.30 -3.87
CA GLY A 118 8.80 -4.24 -2.80
C GLY A 118 7.57 -4.95 -2.21
N SER A 119 6.37 -4.80 -2.78
CA SER A 119 5.16 -5.48 -2.29
C SER A 119 5.25 -7.00 -2.45
N GLY A 120 4.89 -7.75 -1.39
CA GLY A 120 4.69 -9.20 -1.46
C GLY A 120 3.29 -9.61 -1.96
N LEU A 121 2.32 -8.69 -1.99
CA LEU A 121 0.98 -8.98 -2.51
C LEU A 121 0.97 -8.98 -4.03
N LEU A 122 0.92 -10.18 -4.60
CA LEU A 122 0.94 -10.45 -6.04
C LEU A 122 -0.30 -11.26 -6.43
N GLN A 123 -0.95 -10.90 -7.54
CA GLN A 123 -1.94 -11.74 -8.21
C GLN A 123 -1.23 -12.55 -9.28
N ILE A 124 -1.48 -13.86 -9.31
CA ILE A 124 -0.90 -14.76 -10.31
C ILE A 124 -2.07 -15.39 -11.08
N SER A 125 -2.07 -15.25 -12.40
CA SER A 125 -3.06 -15.89 -13.26
C SER A 125 -2.70 -17.37 -13.50
N PRO A 126 -3.67 -18.21 -13.92
CA PRO A 126 -3.38 -19.60 -14.29
C PRO A 126 -2.32 -19.74 -15.40
N ALA A 127 -2.15 -18.71 -16.24
CA ALA A 127 -1.14 -18.66 -17.29
C ALA A 127 0.24 -18.18 -16.79
N GLY A 128 0.41 -18.00 -15.47
CA GLY A 128 1.66 -17.53 -14.86
C GLY A 128 1.88 -16.02 -14.95
N GLN A 129 0.90 -15.23 -15.39
CA GLN A 129 1.05 -13.77 -15.42
C GLN A 129 0.92 -13.22 -14.00
N VAL A 130 1.87 -12.37 -13.61
CA VAL A 130 1.92 -11.75 -12.30
C VAL A 130 1.51 -10.29 -12.40
N ARG A 131 0.71 -9.82 -11.44
CA ARG A 131 0.38 -8.40 -11.24
C ARG A 131 0.60 -8.00 -9.79
N CYS A 132 1.40 -6.98 -9.57
CA CYS A 132 1.50 -6.35 -8.27
C CYS A 132 0.22 -5.53 -7.98
N VAL A 133 -0.47 -5.84 -6.89
CA VAL A 133 -1.72 -5.12 -6.55
C VAL A 133 -1.48 -3.70 -6.07
N MET A 134 -0.27 -3.39 -5.60
CA MET A 134 0.13 -2.07 -5.08
C MET A 134 0.51 -1.11 -6.19
N CYS A 135 1.55 -1.39 -6.96
CA CYS A 135 2.00 -0.48 -8.03
C CYS A 135 1.46 -0.80 -9.42
N GLY A 136 0.78 -1.94 -9.60
CA GLY A 136 0.25 -2.36 -10.90
C GLY A 136 1.28 -2.97 -11.85
N ALA A 137 2.56 -3.07 -11.46
CA ALA A 137 3.60 -3.69 -12.27
C ALA A 137 3.18 -5.10 -12.69
N LYS A 138 3.41 -5.42 -13.97
CA LYS A 138 3.13 -6.73 -14.56
C LYS A 138 4.43 -7.52 -14.71
N GLY A 139 4.32 -8.83 -14.67
CA GLY A 139 5.45 -9.72 -14.87
C GLY A 139 5.00 -11.13 -15.22
N SER A 140 5.97 -12.03 -15.34
CA SER A 140 5.73 -13.45 -15.62
C SER A 140 6.43 -14.30 -14.58
N LEU A 141 5.73 -15.30 -14.04
CA LEU A 141 6.31 -16.29 -13.13
C LEU A 141 7.14 -17.28 -13.96
N GLU A 142 8.39 -17.47 -13.57
CA GLU A 142 9.34 -18.34 -14.24
C GLU A 142 9.87 -19.39 -13.27
N ALA A 143 9.95 -20.63 -13.73
CA ALA A 143 10.65 -21.68 -13.00
C ALA A 143 12.16 -21.50 -13.21
N VAL A 144 12.92 -21.47 -12.12
CA VAL A 144 14.37 -21.33 -12.12
C VAL A 144 14.98 -22.46 -11.28
N PRO A 145 16.28 -22.80 -11.46
CA PRO A 145 16.93 -23.79 -10.60
C PRO A 145 16.76 -23.41 -9.12
N GLY A 146 16.12 -24.30 -8.34
CA GLY A 146 15.88 -24.09 -6.91
C GLY A 146 14.59 -23.35 -6.53
N GLY A 147 13.70 -23.01 -7.49
CA GLY A 147 12.38 -22.45 -7.15
C GLY A 147 11.73 -21.66 -8.27
N PHE A 148 11.19 -20.50 -7.91
CA PHE A 148 10.49 -19.60 -8.83
C PHE A 148 11.03 -18.18 -8.75
N ALA A 149 11.03 -17.49 -9.88
CA ALA A 149 11.31 -16.07 -9.98
C ALA A 149 10.16 -15.37 -10.71
N VAL A 150 10.07 -14.04 -10.57
CA VAL A 150 9.16 -13.24 -11.39
C VAL A 150 9.98 -12.27 -12.19
N ASP A 151 9.85 -12.36 -13.52
CA ASP A 151 10.41 -11.38 -14.43
C ASP A 151 9.48 -10.16 -14.52
N PHE A 152 10.01 -9.00 -14.09
CA PHE A 152 9.33 -7.70 -14.19
C PHE A 152 9.95 -6.82 -15.31
N SER A 153 10.73 -7.38 -16.23
CA SER A 153 11.34 -6.65 -17.35
C SER A 153 10.33 -5.84 -18.16
N ASN A 154 9.11 -6.37 -18.32
CA ASN A 154 7.98 -5.73 -18.96
C ASN A 154 6.96 -5.14 -17.96
N ALA A 155 7.45 -4.57 -16.84
CA ALA A 155 6.59 -3.99 -15.80
C ALA A 155 5.62 -2.92 -16.32
N GLY A 156 5.97 -2.27 -17.43
CA GLY A 156 5.26 -1.13 -17.97
C GLY A 156 5.30 0.08 -17.02
N GLN A 157 4.42 1.04 -17.28
CA GLN A 157 4.22 2.18 -16.39
C GLN A 157 3.56 1.72 -15.08
N THR A 158 4.14 2.09 -13.95
CA THR A 158 3.61 1.72 -12.63
C THR A 158 2.96 2.91 -11.95
N ARG A 159 2.02 2.67 -11.03
CA ARG A 159 1.25 3.72 -10.35
C ARG A 159 2.11 4.77 -9.64
N TYR A 160 3.28 4.38 -9.16
CA TYR A 160 4.18 5.27 -8.41
C TYR A 160 5.24 5.92 -9.29
N SER A 161 5.32 5.60 -10.60
CA SER A 161 6.23 6.32 -11.48
C SER A 161 5.73 7.75 -11.72
N PRO A 162 6.61 8.70 -12.06
CA PRO A 162 6.20 10.07 -12.39
C PRO A 162 5.08 10.10 -13.45
N GLU A 163 5.20 9.25 -14.48
CA GLU A 163 4.20 9.13 -15.55
C GLU A 163 2.89 8.55 -15.02
N GLY A 164 2.95 7.50 -14.18
CA GLY A 164 1.78 6.89 -13.54
C GLY A 164 0.97 7.87 -12.71
N VAL A 165 1.68 8.69 -11.93
CA VAL A 165 1.07 9.78 -11.14
C VAL A 165 0.46 10.84 -12.06
N ALA A 166 1.18 11.27 -13.09
CA ALA A 166 0.68 12.27 -14.03
C ALA A 166 -0.58 11.81 -14.78
N GLU A 167 -0.61 10.55 -15.22
CA GLU A 167 -1.79 9.94 -15.84
C GLU A 167 -2.98 9.84 -14.88
N HIS A 168 -2.73 9.43 -13.64
CA HIS A 168 -3.77 9.38 -12.61
C HIS A 168 -4.39 10.76 -12.38
N ASN A 169 -3.56 11.80 -12.26
CA ASN A 169 -4.03 13.17 -12.06
C ASN A 169 -4.86 13.70 -13.23
N ARG A 170 -4.44 13.42 -14.48
CA ARG A 170 -5.25 13.74 -15.67
C ARG A 170 -6.61 13.03 -15.64
N THR A 171 -6.60 11.74 -15.33
CA THR A 171 -7.82 10.93 -15.22
C THR A 171 -8.77 11.48 -14.15
N LEU A 172 -8.26 11.88 -12.98
CA LEU A 172 -9.07 12.49 -11.92
C LEU A 172 -9.69 13.82 -12.36
N ALA A 173 -8.95 14.65 -13.10
CA ALA A 173 -9.48 15.89 -13.66
C ALA A 173 -10.63 15.62 -14.64
N GLU A 174 -10.51 14.62 -15.51
CA GLU A 174 -11.57 14.20 -16.43
C GLU A 174 -12.80 13.65 -15.69
N ILE A 175 -12.60 12.82 -14.67
CA ILE A 175 -13.70 12.31 -13.82
C ILE A 175 -14.43 13.47 -13.15
N LYS A 176 -13.71 14.48 -12.64
CA LYS A 176 -14.31 15.68 -12.05
C LYS A 176 -15.18 16.43 -13.07
N GLN A 177 -14.69 16.64 -14.30
CA GLN A 177 -15.47 17.31 -15.34
C GLN A 177 -16.72 16.53 -15.71
N ARG A 178 -16.60 15.20 -15.84
CA ARG A 178 -17.72 14.30 -16.11
C ARG A 178 -18.77 14.39 -15.00
N PHE A 179 -18.35 14.36 -13.74
CA PHE A 179 -19.24 14.51 -12.60
C PHE A 179 -19.98 15.85 -12.64
N ILE A 180 -19.29 16.97 -12.93
CA ILE A 180 -19.94 18.29 -13.02
C ILE A 180 -21.00 18.28 -14.13
N ALA A 181 -20.70 17.70 -15.29
CA ALA A 181 -21.62 17.61 -16.42
C ALA A 181 -22.85 16.74 -16.11
N THR A 182 -22.68 15.64 -15.36
CA THR A 182 -23.75 14.66 -15.07
C THR A 182 -24.34 14.77 -13.66
N ARG A 183 -23.96 15.79 -12.87
CA ARG A 183 -24.30 15.88 -11.43
C ARG A 183 -25.80 15.78 -11.14
N ASN A 184 -26.63 16.34 -12.01
CA ASN A 184 -28.08 16.35 -11.84
C ASN A 184 -28.69 14.96 -12.08
N GLU A 185 -28.15 14.22 -13.05
CA GLU A 185 -28.53 12.83 -13.31
C GLU A 185 -28.12 11.93 -12.14
N ILE A 186 -26.87 12.06 -11.68
CA ILE A 186 -26.38 11.32 -10.51
C ILE A 186 -27.23 11.65 -9.26
N ALA A 187 -27.61 12.91 -9.06
CA ALA A 187 -28.50 13.29 -7.97
C ALA A 187 -29.88 12.63 -8.07
N ARG A 188 -30.46 12.53 -9.28
CA ARG A 188 -31.72 11.81 -9.51
C ARG A 188 -31.58 10.32 -9.22
N LEU A 189 -30.48 9.69 -9.65
CA LEU A 189 -30.20 8.27 -9.39
C LEU A 189 -30.01 7.97 -7.90
N ARG A 190 -29.45 8.92 -7.14
CA ARG A 190 -29.21 8.78 -5.70
C ARG A 190 -30.46 9.01 -4.86
N LYS A 191 -31.39 9.86 -5.30
CA LYS A 191 -32.56 10.28 -4.52
C LYS A 191 -33.37 9.13 -3.89
N PRO A 192 -33.63 7.99 -4.57
CA PRO A 192 -34.35 6.88 -3.94
C PRO A 192 -33.63 6.25 -2.74
N TYR A 193 -32.32 6.45 -2.62
CA TYR A 193 -31.51 5.90 -1.53
C TYR A 193 -31.48 6.79 -0.28
N ASP A 194 -31.95 8.04 -0.37
CA ASP A 194 -31.95 8.97 0.76
C ASP A 194 -32.86 8.48 1.90
N ASP A 195 -33.98 7.83 1.55
CA ASP A 195 -34.97 7.29 2.48
C ASP A 195 -34.99 5.75 2.52
N TYR A 196 -33.92 5.09 2.04
CA TYR A 196 -33.89 3.62 2.00
C TYR A 196 -33.81 3.03 3.41
N ASN A 197 -34.67 2.06 3.73
CA ASN A 197 -34.53 1.31 4.97
C ASN A 197 -33.39 0.29 4.84
N TRP A 198 -32.22 0.64 5.37
CA TRP A 198 -31.01 -0.18 5.33
C TRP A 198 -31.04 -1.39 6.26
N TRP A 199 -32.05 -1.49 7.14
CA TRP A 199 -32.15 -2.57 8.12
C TRP A 199 -32.74 -3.84 7.49
N VAL A 200 -31.99 -4.93 7.56
CA VAL A 200 -32.52 -6.27 7.25
C VAL A 200 -33.21 -6.79 8.49
N GLU A 201 -34.54 -6.82 8.47
CA GLU A 201 -35.32 -7.40 9.56
C GLU A 201 -35.17 -8.93 9.58
N PRO A 202 -34.96 -9.56 10.75
CA PRO A 202 -34.71 -11.00 10.87
C PRO A 202 -35.75 -11.92 10.20
N ASN A 203 -36.99 -11.46 10.02
CA ASN A 203 -38.10 -12.23 9.48
C ASN A 203 -38.38 -12.00 7.99
N SER A 204 -37.55 -11.18 7.31
CA SER A 204 -37.78 -10.79 5.91
C SER A 204 -37.41 -11.89 4.90
N CYS A 205 -36.67 -12.93 5.31
CA CYS A 205 -36.29 -14.05 4.47
C CYS A 205 -37.26 -15.24 4.66
N LYS A 206 -38.38 -15.24 3.93
CA LYS A 206 -39.15 -16.48 3.72
C LYS A 206 -38.48 -17.27 2.60
N LEU A 207 -37.64 -18.23 2.97
CA LEU A 207 -37.13 -19.25 2.05
C LEU A 207 -38.35 -19.95 1.40
N LYS A 208 -38.46 -19.87 0.07
CA LYS A 208 -39.39 -20.66 -0.73
C LYS A 208 -38.79 -22.02 -1.02
#